data_AF-A0A8J2ZYG5-F1
#
_entry.id   AF-A0A8J2ZYG5-F1
#
_cell.length_a   1.000
_cell.length_b   1.000
_cell.length_c   1.000
_cell.angle_alpha   90.00
_cell.angle_beta   90.00
_cell.angle_gamma   90.00
#
_symmetry.space_group_name_H-M   'P 1'
#
loop_
_entity.id
_entity.type
_entity.pdbx_description
1 polymer ?
#
loop_
_entity_poly.entity_id
_entity_poly.type
_entity_poly.pdbx_seq_one_letter_code
_entity_poly.pdbx_strand_id
1 'polypeptide(L)'
;MDLHSVFTSILMFGLVIVIISRQLKPRSLNRFRFYIMPIIAFFMAYENLPRPTVPDFQLIECLISVIIGIGFGILQARSTKVYQVNGAWVMQGDWRYLITWVALLAIRIVCMLIFNHFDHSQNKVVEWIIWIEIAVVWGVRSLMLGLRYPQIRGALARQNK
;
A
#
# COMPACT_ATOMS: atom_id res chain seq x y z
N MET A 1 16.94 -9.21 -25.23
CA MET A 1 16.28 -9.38 -23.91
C MET A 1 17.16 -10.34 -23.13
N ASP A 2 17.83 -9.86 -22.09
CA ASP A 2 18.88 -10.64 -21.44
C ASP A 2 18.27 -11.73 -20.55
N LEU A 3 18.81 -12.95 -20.62
CA LEU A 3 18.33 -14.09 -19.80
C LEU A 3 18.28 -13.72 -18.31
N HIS A 4 19.24 -12.91 -17.85
CA HIS A 4 19.29 -12.36 -16.50
C HIS A 4 18.11 -11.43 -16.18
N SER A 5 17.71 -10.55 -17.11
CA SER A 5 16.54 -9.66 -16.93
C SER A 5 15.22 -10.43 -16.90
N VAL A 6 15.10 -11.49 -17.69
CA VAL A 6 13.89 -12.33 -17.72
C VAL A 6 13.78 -13.13 -16.42
N PHE A 7 14.89 -13.75 -15.98
CA PHE A 7 14.94 -14.52 -14.75
C PHE A 7 14.63 -13.67 -13.50
N THR A 8 15.24 -12.48 -13.39
CA THR A 8 14.98 -11.55 -12.28
C THR A 8 13.53 -11.07 -12.25
N SER A 9 12.92 -10.81 -13.43
CA SER A 9 11.52 -10.39 -13.53
C SER A 9 10.55 -11.49 -13.06
N ILE A 10 10.78 -12.74 -13.47
CA ILE A 10 9.95 -13.89 -13.04
C ILE A 10 10.08 -14.11 -11.54
N LEU A 11 11.29 -14.01 -10.99
CA LEU A 11 11.54 -14.18 -9.56
C LEU A 11 10.81 -13.10 -8.73
N MET A 12 10.90 -11.83 -9.17
CA MET A 12 10.17 -10.72 -8.53
C MET A 12 8.66 -10.92 -8.59
N PHE A 13 8.14 -11.35 -9.74
CA PHE A 13 6.71 -11.63 -9.89
C PHE A 13 6.24 -12.75 -8.95
N GLY A 14 7.00 -13.85 -8.86
CA GLY A 14 6.73 -14.94 -7.92
C GLY A 14 6.76 -14.48 -6.45
N LEU A 15 7.75 -13.65 -6.08
CA LEU A 15 7.85 -13.08 -4.74
C LEU A 15 6.61 -12.24 -4.38
N VAL A 16 6.16 -11.38 -5.30
CA VAL A 16 4.97 -10.54 -5.12
C VAL A 16 3.72 -11.40 -4.88
N ILE A 17 3.53 -12.47 -5.66
CA ILE A 17 2.42 -13.42 -5.48
C ILE A 17 2.48 -14.09 -4.09
N VAL A 18 3.67 -14.52 -3.66
CA VAL A 18 3.84 -15.13 -2.33
C VAL A 18 3.54 -14.12 -1.22
N ILE A 19 4.01 -12.89 -1.33
CA ILE A 19 3.76 -11.84 -0.32
C ILE A 19 2.25 -11.52 -0.23
N ILE A 20 1.59 -11.38 -1.38
CA ILE A 20 0.16 -11.07 -1.49
C ILE A 20 -0.69 -12.24 -0.98
N SER A 21 -0.41 -13.48 -1.38
CA SER A 21 -1.14 -14.67 -0.92
C SER A 21 -0.99 -14.92 0.58
N ARG A 22 0.17 -14.61 1.17
CA ARG A 22 0.34 -14.66 2.64
C ARG A 22 -0.59 -13.68 3.36
N GLN A 23 -1.20 -12.69 2.70
CA GLN A 23 -2.17 -11.77 3.32
C GLN A 23 -3.56 -12.40 3.53
N LEU A 24 -3.85 -13.52 2.87
CA LEU A 24 -5.05 -14.34 3.11
C LEU A 24 -4.97 -15.16 4.40
N LYS A 25 -3.77 -15.34 4.96
CA LYS A 25 -3.60 -16.07 6.22
C LYS A 25 -3.93 -15.16 7.40
N PRO A 26 -4.54 -15.69 8.47
CA PRO A 26 -4.77 -14.93 9.70
C PRO A 26 -3.43 -14.39 10.24
N ARG A 27 -3.39 -13.09 10.51
CA ARG A 27 -2.22 -12.41 11.06
C ARG A 27 -2.62 -11.70 12.34
N SER A 28 -1.75 -11.74 13.34
CA SER A 28 -1.95 -10.92 14.54
C SER A 28 -2.01 -9.44 14.17
N LEU A 29 -2.90 -8.71 14.83
CA LEU A 29 -2.84 -7.24 14.84
C LEU A 29 -1.48 -6.86 15.41
N ASN A 30 -0.76 -5.95 14.74
CA ASN A 30 0.52 -5.45 15.23
C ASN A 30 0.51 -3.92 15.08
N ARG A 31 0.78 -3.23 16.18
CA ARG A 31 0.84 -1.76 16.24
C ARG A 31 1.79 -1.15 15.22
N PHE A 32 2.92 -1.80 14.97
CA PHE A 32 3.89 -1.39 13.98
C PHE A 32 3.27 -1.34 12.58
N ARG A 33 2.57 -2.39 12.17
CA ARG A 33 1.97 -2.45 10.84
C ARG A 33 0.76 -1.51 10.70
N PHE A 34 0.04 -1.29 11.80
CA PHE A 34 -1.18 -0.51 11.78
C PHE A 34 -0.92 1.00 11.79
N TYR A 35 0.03 1.47 12.61
CA TYR A 35 0.32 2.91 12.78
C TYR A 35 1.69 3.33 12.26
N ILE A 36 2.73 2.52 12.49
CA ILE A 36 4.10 2.92 12.18
C ILE A 36 4.37 2.86 10.67
N MET A 37 3.86 1.84 9.96
CA MET A 37 4.10 1.73 8.51
C MET A 37 3.57 2.94 7.72
N PRO A 38 2.32 3.42 7.90
CA PRO A 38 1.87 4.65 7.24
C PRO A 38 2.79 5.86 7.51
N ILE A 39 3.28 6.01 8.74
CA ILE A 39 4.15 7.11 9.14
C ILE A 39 5.52 7.01 8.44
N ILE A 40 6.11 5.81 8.42
CA ILE A 40 7.38 5.56 7.70
C ILE A 40 7.20 5.86 6.21
N ALA A 41 6.10 5.42 5.60
CA ALA A 41 5.84 5.67 4.18
C ALA A 41 5.67 7.17 3.89
N PHE A 42 5.00 7.94 4.75
CA PHE A 42 4.94 9.40 4.65
C PHE A 42 6.32 10.05 4.76
N PHE A 43 7.14 9.60 5.70
CA PHE A 43 8.51 10.09 5.86
C PHE A 43 9.36 9.81 4.62
N MET A 44 9.28 8.58 4.08
CA MET A 44 9.96 8.22 2.83
C MET A 44 9.49 9.06 1.64
N ALA A 45 8.19 9.39 1.57
CA ALA A 45 7.69 10.29 0.54
C ALA A 45 8.28 11.70 0.67
N TYR A 46 8.41 12.21 1.89
CA TYR A 46 9.00 13.52 2.16
C TYR A 46 10.50 13.58 1.84
N GLU A 47 11.25 12.55 2.20
CA GLU A 47 12.69 12.45 1.91
C GLU A 47 12.99 12.36 0.41
N ASN A 48 12.13 11.67 -0.35
CA ASN A 48 12.29 11.51 -1.80
C ASN A 48 11.60 12.61 -2.62
N LEU A 49 11.01 13.61 -1.96
CA LEU A 49 10.35 14.71 -2.65
C LEU A 49 11.38 15.48 -3.50
N PRO A 50 11.11 15.76 -4.79
CA PRO A 50 12.04 16.49 -5.63
C PRO A 50 12.18 17.92 -5.12
N ARG A 51 13.43 18.36 -4.96
CA ARG A 51 13.82 19.70 -4.53
C ARG A 51 14.68 20.34 -5.62
N PRO A 52 14.58 21.66 -5.87
CA PRO A 52 13.88 22.67 -5.06
C PRO A 52 12.37 22.82 -5.35
N THR A 53 11.91 22.39 -6.53
CA THR A 53 10.51 22.56 -6.96
C THR A 53 9.95 21.26 -7.52
N VAL A 54 8.72 20.92 -7.13
CA VAL A 54 7.98 19.79 -7.68
C VAL A 54 7.33 20.22 -9.00
N PRO A 55 7.55 19.51 -10.12
CA PRO A 55 6.88 19.83 -11.37
C PRO A 55 5.35 19.69 -11.29
N ASP A 56 4.61 20.56 -11.97
CA ASP A 56 3.14 20.59 -11.95
C ASP A 56 2.50 19.24 -12.33
N PHE A 57 3.09 18.54 -13.31
CA PHE A 57 2.59 17.22 -13.73
C PHE A 57 2.70 16.17 -12.62
N GLN A 58 3.75 16.21 -11.79
CA GLN A 58 3.92 15.30 -10.67
C GLN A 58 2.94 15.60 -9.53
N LEU A 59 2.55 16.87 -9.36
CA LEU A 59 1.49 17.23 -8.41
C LEU A 59 0.13 16.66 -8.85
N ILE A 60 -0.18 16.70 -10.14
CA ILE A 60 -1.38 16.08 -10.71
C ILE A 60 -1.34 14.56 -10.54
N GLU A 61 -0.21 13.91 -10.86
CA GLU A 61 -0.04 12.46 -10.64
C GLU A 61 -0.20 12.09 -9.16
N CYS A 62 0.39 12.87 -8.25
CA CYS A 62 0.26 12.67 -6.82
C CYS A 62 -1.20 12.78 -6.38
N LEU A 63 -1.93 13.80 -6.82
CA LEU A 63 -3.33 14.00 -6.45
C LEU A 63 -4.21 12.83 -6.91
N ILE A 64 -4.01 12.35 -8.14
CA ILE A 64 -4.68 11.16 -8.66
C ILE A 64 -4.33 9.92 -7.83
N SER A 65 -3.04 9.73 -7.51
CA SER A 65 -2.55 8.61 -6.70
C SER A 65 -3.13 8.64 -5.28
N VAL A 66 -3.32 9.81 -4.68
CA VAL A 66 -3.99 9.97 -3.38
C VAL A 66 -5.46 9.55 -3.47
N ILE A 67 -6.20 10.00 -4.49
CA ILE A 67 -7.61 9.64 -4.69
C ILE A 67 -7.77 8.12 -4.86
N ILE A 68 -6.95 7.52 -5.72
CA ILE A 68 -6.90 6.07 -5.93
C ILE A 68 -6.56 5.37 -4.60
N GLY A 69 -5.53 5.83 -3.91
CA GLY A 69 -5.09 5.28 -2.64
C GLY A 69 -6.18 5.28 -1.57
N ILE A 70 -6.96 6.36 -1.46
CA ILE A 70 -8.11 6.44 -0.56
C ILE A 70 -9.15 5.38 -0.92
N GLY A 71 -9.54 5.29 -2.20
CA GLY A 71 -10.51 4.32 -2.68
C GLY A 71 -10.10 2.88 -2.37
N PHE A 72 -8.86 2.52 -2.70
CA PHE A 72 -8.32 1.18 -2.45
C PHE A 72 -8.13 0.90 -0.96
N GLY A 73 -7.71 1.89 -0.15
CA GLY A 73 -7.64 1.76 1.31
C GLY A 73 -8.99 1.40 1.93
N ILE A 74 -10.07 2.05 1.47
CA ILE A 74 -11.44 1.75 1.90
C ILE A 74 -11.86 0.33 1.47
N LEU A 75 -11.64 -0.03 0.21
CA LEU A 75 -12.00 -1.37 -0.30
C LEU A 75 -11.23 -2.48 0.42
N GLN A 76 -9.94 -2.26 0.70
CA GLN A 76 -9.10 -3.17 1.46
C GLN A 76 -9.60 -3.33 2.91
N ALA A 77 -9.99 -2.24 3.58
CA ALA A 77 -10.56 -2.30 4.93
C ALA A 77 -11.91 -3.03 4.95
N ARG A 78 -12.75 -2.83 3.94
CA ARG A 78 -14.04 -3.53 3.80
C ARG A 78 -13.86 -5.04 3.58
N SER A 79 -12.82 -5.41 2.83
CA SER A 79 -12.48 -6.80 2.50
C SER A 79 -11.61 -7.50 3.55
N THR A 80 -11.25 -6.82 4.63
CA THR A 80 -10.51 -7.39 5.76
C THR A 80 -11.48 -7.72 6.89
N LYS A 81 -11.43 -8.96 7.38
CA LYS A 81 -12.16 -9.42 8.56
C LYS A 81 -11.26 -9.35 9.80
N VAL A 82 -11.83 -8.98 10.93
CA VAL A 82 -11.17 -8.96 12.23
C VAL A 82 -11.97 -9.82 13.20
N TYR A 83 -11.33 -10.81 13.80
CA TYR A 83 -11.96 -11.78 14.69
C TYR A 83 -10.95 -12.33 15.71
N GLN A 84 -11.42 -13.12 16.68
CA GLN A 84 -10.56 -13.73 17.70
C GLN A 84 -10.25 -15.19 17.37
N VAL A 85 -8.99 -15.58 17.58
CA VAL A 85 -8.51 -16.97 17.54
C VAL A 85 -7.69 -17.20 18.80
N ASN A 86 -8.08 -18.19 19.62
CA ASN A 86 -7.38 -18.54 20.86
C ASN A 86 -7.14 -17.34 21.80
N GLY A 87 -8.13 -16.45 21.94
CA GLY A 87 -8.04 -15.24 22.76
C GLY A 87 -7.22 -14.09 22.15
N ALA A 88 -6.58 -14.28 21.00
CA ALA A 88 -5.84 -13.24 20.28
C ALA A 88 -6.66 -12.67 19.12
N TRP A 89 -6.63 -11.34 18.96
CA TRP A 89 -7.26 -10.68 17.82
C TRP A 89 -6.40 -10.79 16.57
N VAL A 90 -7.00 -11.31 15.50
CA VAL A 90 -6.37 -11.51 14.19
C VAL A 90 -7.09 -10.76 13.09
N MET A 91 -6.35 -10.38 12.06
CA MET A 91 -6.83 -9.82 10.81
C MET A 91 -6.66 -10.84 9.69
N GLN A 92 -7.63 -10.94 8.81
CA GLN A 92 -7.54 -11.78 7.62
C GLN A 92 -8.15 -11.05 6.42
N GLY A 93 -7.38 -10.92 5.33
CA GLY A 93 -7.92 -10.46 4.05
C GLY A 93 -8.69 -11.58 3.36
N ASP A 94 -9.80 -11.25 2.70
CA ASP A 94 -10.54 -12.17 1.83
C ASP A 94 -9.94 -12.20 0.40
N TRP A 95 -10.41 -13.07 -0.50
CA TRP A 95 -9.98 -13.09 -1.91
C TRP A 95 -10.16 -11.72 -2.60
N ARG A 96 -11.20 -10.97 -2.20
CA ARG A 96 -11.44 -9.58 -2.65
C ARG A 96 -10.28 -8.65 -2.32
N TYR A 97 -9.60 -8.89 -1.20
CA TYR A 97 -8.40 -8.16 -0.80
C TYR A 97 -7.26 -8.34 -1.83
N LEU A 98 -7.09 -9.55 -2.36
CA LEU A 98 -6.09 -9.79 -3.40
C LEU A 98 -6.44 -9.09 -4.70
N ILE A 99 -7.71 -9.12 -5.10
CA ILE A 99 -8.18 -8.41 -6.29
C ILE A 99 -7.92 -6.91 -6.16
N THR A 100 -8.16 -6.34 -4.98
CA THR A 100 -7.85 -4.92 -4.75
C THR A 100 -6.37 -4.61 -4.91
N TRP A 101 -5.46 -5.51 -4.54
CA TRP A 101 -4.03 -5.32 -4.79
C TRP A 101 -3.67 -5.43 -6.26
N VAL A 102 -4.18 -6.44 -6.96
CA VAL A 102 -3.92 -6.63 -8.39
C VAL A 102 -4.44 -5.43 -9.19
N ALA A 103 -5.66 -4.96 -8.88
CA ALA A 103 -6.24 -3.79 -9.53
C ALA A 103 -5.45 -2.51 -9.20
N LEU A 104 -4.99 -2.32 -7.95
CA LEU A 104 -4.14 -1.19 -7.59
C LEU A 104 -2.82 -1.20 -8.37
N LEU A 105 -2.16 -2.36 -8.48
CA LEU A 105 -0.93 -2.50 -9.28
C LEU A 105 -1.17 -2.22 -10.77
N ALA A 106 -2.26 -2.73 -11.33
CA ALA A 106 -2.63 -2.48 -12.73
C ALA A 106 -2.87 -0.99 -13.00
N ILE A 107 -3.63 -0.32 -12.13
CA ILE A 107 -3.87 1.13 -12.23
C ILE A 107 -2.56 1.90 -12.09
N ARG A 108 -1.67 1.50 -11.18
CA ARG A 108 -0.37 2.15 -11.01
C ARG A 108 0.50 2.03 -12.27
N ILE A 109 0.51 0.87 -12.93
CA ILE A 109 1.20 0.68 -14.21
C ILE A 109 0.60 1.61 -15.27
N VAL A 110 -0.72 1.71 -15.35
CA VAL A 110 -1.40 2.61 -16.30
C VAL A 110 -1.05 4.07 -16.01
N CYS A 111 -1.10 4.52 -14.76
CA CYS A 111 -0.68 5.87 -14.37
C CYS A 111 0.77 6.13 -14.79
N MET A 112 1.68 5.21 -14.46
CA MET A 112 3.09 5.32 -14.83
C MET A 112 3.26 5.46 -16.35
N LEU A 113 2.56 4.66 -17.16
CA LEU A 113 2.64 4.75 -18.62
C LEU A 113 2.09 6.08 -19.16
N ILE A 114 0.97 6.57 -18.62
CA ILE A 114 0.37 7.84 -19.01
C ILE A 114 1.32 8.99 -18.68
N PHE A 115 1.79 9.09 -17.44
CA PHE A 115 2.64 10.19 -17.00
C PHE A 115 4.05 10.15 -17.61
N ASN A 116 4.63 8.96 -17.82
CA ASN A 116 5.89 8.82 -18.56
C ASN A 116 5.76 9.23 -20.04
N HIS A 117 4.58 9.14 -20.64
CA HIS A 117 4.39 9.61 -22.01
C HIS A 117 4.41 11.13 -22.11
N PHE A 118 3.92 11.83 -21.09
CA PHE A 118 3.93 13.29 -21.03
C PHE A 118 5.27 13.85 -20.54
N ASP A 119 6.00 13.10 -19.71
CA ASP A 119 7.33 13.49 -19.24
C ASP A 119 8.41 13.15 -20.28
N HIS A 120 8.84 14.15 -21.05
CA HIS A 120 9.96 14.02 -21.99
C HIS A 120 11.32 14.04 -21.27
N SER A 121 11.35 14.36 -19.97
CA SER A 121 12.54 14.21 -19.15
C SER A 121 12.65 12.76 -18.73
N GLN A 122 13.81 12.13 -18.94
CA GLN A 122 14.11 10.77 -18.49
C GLN A 122 14.23 10.66 -16.95
N ASN A 123 13.37 11.36 -16.23
CA ASN A 123 13.38 11.35 -14.79
C ASN A 123 12.82 10.03 -14.29
N LYS A 124 13.65 9.39 -13.47
CA LYS A 124 13.43 8.12 -12.81
C LYS A 124 12.04 8.11 -12.18
N VAL A 125 11.41 6.93 -12.23
CA VAL A 125 10.23 6.53 -11.45
C VAL A 125 10.09 7.41 -10.22
N VAL A 126 8.98 8.16 -10.15
CA VAL A 126 8.75 9.19 -9.14
C VAL A 126 8.53 8.50 -7.78
N GLU A 127 9.62 8.14 -7.12
CA GLU A 127 9.67 7.26 -5.96
C GLU A 127 8.81 7.80 -4.80
N TRP A 128 8.81 9.12 -4.62
CA TRP A 128 7.99 9.78 -3.60
C TRP A 128 6.48 9.62 -3.82
N ILE A 129 6.02 9.51 -5.08
CA ILE A 129 4.60 9.26 -5.38
C ILE A 129 4.21 7.81 -5.03
N ILE A 130 5.13 6.86 -5.17
CA ILE A 130 4.88 5.49 -4.72
C ILE A 130 4.76 5.46 -3.20
N TRP A 131 5.67 6.14 -2.49
CA TRP A 131 5.63 6.21 -1.04
C TRP A 131 4.38 6.91 -0.49
N ILE A 132 3.92 8.00 -1.12
CA ILE A 132 2.69 8.68 -0.69
C ILE A 132 1.46 7.81 -0.92
N GLU A 133 1.38 7.09 -2.05
CA GLU A 133 0.28 6.17 -2.34
C GLU A 133 0.22 5.04 -1.31
N ILE A 134 1.36 4.40 -1.00
CA ILE A 134 1.45 3.39 0.05
C ILE A 134 0.99 3.96 1.39
N ALA A 135 1.46 5.15 1.76
CA ALA A 135 1.13 5.80 3.02
C ALA A 135 -0.38 6.06 3.13
N VAL A 136 -1.00 6.54 2.06
CA VAL A 136 -2.44 6.82 1.98
C VAL A 136 -3.26 5.53 2.04
N VAL A 137 -2.94 4.52 1.21
CA VAL A 137 -3.66 3.23 1.20
C VAL A 137 -3.64 2.60 2.59
N TRP A 138 -2.46 2.53 3.21
CA TRP A 138 -2.31 1.93 4.52
C TRP A 138 -2.93 2.79 5.62
N GLY A 139 -2.73 4.10 5.59
CA GLY A 139 -3.31 5.03 6.56
C GLY A 139 -4.83 4.98 6.56
N VAL A 140 -5.45 5.06 5.37
CA VAL A 140 -6.91 4.98 5.20
C VAL A 140 -7.42 3.60 5.61
N ARG A 141 -6.74 2.53 5.19
CA ARG A 141 -7.13 1.17 5.60
C ARG A 141 -7.12 1.02 7.12
N SER A 142 -6.04 1.46 7.78
CA SER A 142 -5.91 1.42 9.24
C SER A 142 -6.98 2.26 9.91
N LEU A 143 -7.22 3.47 9.44
CA LEU A 143 -8.28 4.34 9.96
C LEU A 143 -9.65 3.65 9.84
N MET A 144 -10.00 3.16 8.67
CA MET A 144 -11.29 2.51 8.40
C MET A 144 -11.47 1.23 9.21
N LEU A 145 -10.41 0.44 9.40
CA LEU A 145 -10.45 -0.73 10.29
C LEU A 145 -10.67 -0.31 11.75
N GLY A 146 -9.98 0.74 12.21
CA GLY A 146 -10.12 1.25 13.57
C GLY A 146 -11.51 1.86 13.85
N LEU A 147 -12.17 2.41 12.82
CA LEU A 147 -13.55 2.89 12.91
C LEU A 147 -14.56 1.73 12.88
N ARG A 148 -14.34 0.72 12.04
CA ARG A 148 -15.25 -0.43 11.88
C ARG A 148 -15.19 -1.40 13.05
N TYR A 149 -14.01 -1.59 13.64
CA TYR A 149 -13.76 -2.55 14.71
C TYR A 149 -13.16 -1.83 15.93
N PRO A 150 -13.99 -1.23 16.81
CA PRO A 150 -13.50 -0.49 17.98
C PRO A 150 -12.63 -1.34 18.91
N GLN A 151 -12.80 -2.67 18.89
CA GLN A 151 -12.02 -3.63 19.67
C GLN A 151 -10.52 -3.62 19.30
N ILE A 152 -10.15 -3.17 18.09
CA ILE A 152 -8.75 -3.07 17.65
C ILE A 152 -7.95 -2.17 18.59
N ARG A 153 -8.52 -1.05 19.06
CA ARG A 153 -7.81 -0.11 19.95
C ARG A 153 -7.41 -0.79 21.26
N GLY A 154 -8.35 -1.55 21.85
CA GLY A 154 -8.10 -2.33 23.06
C GLY A 154 -7.09 -3.47 22.83
N ALA A 155 -7.16 -4.15 21.68
CA ALA A 155 -6.22 -5.21 21.32
C ALA A 155 -4.79 -4.68 21.15
N LEU A 156 -4.62 -3.54 20.47
CA LEU A 156 -3.32 -2.91 20.24
C LEU A 156 -2.72 -2.32 21.53
N ALA A 157 -3.55 -1.86 22.48
CA ALA A 157 -3.08 -1.37 23.77
C ALA A 157 -2.53 -2.50 24.67
N ARG A 158 -3.11 -3.71 24.61
CA ARG A 158 -2.69 -4.86 25.42
C ARG A 158 -1.39 -5.52 24.97
N GLN A 159 -0.91 -5.26 23.76
CA GLN A 159 0.36 -5.80 23.27
C GLN A 159 1.61 -5.20 23.92
N ASN A 160 1.48 -4.12 24.70
CA ASN A 160 2.57 -3.44 25.39
C ASN A 160 2.75 -3.88 26.86
N LYS A 161 1.96 -4.86 27.32
CA LYS A 161 2.14 -5.51 28.64
C LYS A 161 2.72 -6.88 28.44
#